data_AF-A0A0F8ZJ06-F1
#
_entry.id   AF-A0A0F8ZJ06-F1
#
_cell.length_a   1.000
_cell.length_b   1.000
_cell.length_c   1.000
_cell.angle_alpha   90.00
_cell.angle_beta   90.00
_cell.angle_gamma   90.00
#
_symmetry.space_group_name_H-M   'P 1'
#
loop_
_entity.id
_entity.type
_entity.pdbx_description
1 polymer ?
#
loop_
_entity_poly.entity_id
_entity_poly.type
_entity_poly.pdbx_seq_one_letter_code
_entity_poly.pdbx_strand_id
1 'polypeptide(L)'
;EDSDLKMGISHTFNSLTNNTFMVMQDGIYNIDYDFDVEDTSAGASDIDTAARLILINGTEIPGSIFETDITRQGTEVELSHDFLMEALAGQQFTLQFIATDEDVQISTHGTFGVSPESATVVMFKIANLP
;
A
#
# COMPACT_ATOMS: atom_id res chain seq x y z
N GLU A 1 -12.62 22.59 6.70
CA GLU A 1 -12.38 21.77 5.49
C GLU A 1 -12.89 20.39 5.79
N ASP A 2 -13.69 19.84 4.88
CA ASP A 2 -14.60 18.72 5.08
C ASP A 2 -13.95 17.53 5.77
N SER A 3 -14.34 17.31 7.04
CA SER A 3 -14.15 16.04 7.73
C SER A 3 -15.23 15.05 7.30
N ASP A 4 -15.40 14.87 5.99
CA ASP A 4 -16.18 13.75 5.49
C ASP A 4 -15.47 12.49 5.99
N LEU A 5 -16.00 11.94 7.08
CA LEU A 5 -15.62 10.65 7.61
C LEU A 5 -15.67 9.70 6.41
N LYS A 6 -14.51 9.21 5.98
CA LYS A 6 -14.41 8.14 5.00
C LYS A 6 -15.06 6.90 5.62
N MET A 7 -16.38 6.80 5.47
CA MET A 7 -17.18 5.75 6.10
C MET A 7 -16.87 4.44 5.38
N GLY A 8 -16.52 3.41 6.15
CA GLY A 8 -16.39 2.05 5.63
C GLY A 8 -15.06 1.36 5.91
N ILE A 9 -14.03 2.05 6.39
CA ILE A 9 -12.74 1.44 6.76
C ILE A 9 -12.36 1.84 8.19
N SER A 10 -11.90 0.87 8.97
CA SER A 10 -11.30 1.06 10.29
C SER A 10 -9.83 0.68 10.21
N HIS A 11 -8.96 1.50 10.81
CA HIS A 11 -7.52 1.30 10.86
C HIS A 11 -6.99 1.70 12.23
N THR A 12 -6.03 0.94 12.75
CA THR A 12 -5.39 1.22 14.05
C THR A 12 -3.97 1.69 13.80
N PHE A 13 -3.75 3.02 13.90
CA PHE A 13 -2.42 3.63 13.86
C PHE A 13 -1.63 3.31 15.14
N ASN A 14 -0.90 2.20 15.14
CA ASN A 14 0.22 1.98 16.06
C ASN A 14 1.41 1.43 15.28
N SER A 15 2.62 1.60 15.81
CA SER A 15 3.88 1.27 15.11
C SER A 15 4.08 -0.20 14.76
N LEU A 16 3.18 -1.10 15.15
CA LEU A 16 3.26 -2.54 14.90
C LEU A 16 2.17 -3.06 13.95
N THR A 17 1.05 -2.34 13.79
CA THR A 17 -0.10 -2.78 12.96
C THR A 17 -0.56 -1.71 11.99
N ASN A 18 0.32 -0.80 11.59
CA ASN A 18 -0.01 0.32 10.70
C ASN A 18 -0.35 -0.13 9.25
N ASN A 19 -0.18 -1.41 8.92
CA ASN A 19 -0.39 -1.96 7.59
C ASN A 19 -1.69 -2.77 7.46
N THR A 20 -2.49 -2.91 8.52
CA THR A 20 -3.73 -3.71 8.52
C THR A 20 -4.97 -2.82 8.60
N PHE A 21 -5.93 -3.12 7.74
CA PHE A 21 -7.18 -2.36 7.60
C PHE A 21 -8.36 -3.32 7.68
N MET A 22 -9.48 -2.83 8.23
CA MET A 22 -10.73 -3.58 8.36
C MET A 22 -11.85 -2.87 7.62
N VAL A 23 -12.56 -3.62 6.78
CA VAL A 23 -13.78 -3.17 6.13
C VAL A 23 -14.94 -3.18 7.11
N MET A 24 -15.65 -2.07 7.23
CA MET A 24 -16.75 -1.86 8.16
C MET A 24 -18.12 -2.00 7.49
N GLN A 25 -18.17 -1.96 6.15
CA GLN A 25 -19.41 -2.05 5.38
C GLN A 25 -19.19 -2.85 4.10
N ASP A 26 -20.17 -3.66 3.71
CA ASP A 26 -20.16 -4.31 2.40
C ASP A 26 -20.14 -3.26 1.29
N GLY A 27 -19.36 -3.49 0.24
CA GLY A 27 -19.32 -2.59 -0.90
C GLY A 27 -18.22 -2.89 -1.91
N ILE A 28 -18.22 -2.08 -2.97
CA ILE A 28 -17.11 -1.97 -3.92
C ILE A 28 -16.27 -0.78 -3.46
N TYR A 29 -14.97 -1.00 -3.32
CA TYR A 29 -13.99 -0.03 -2.87
C TYR A 29 -13.02 0.31 -4.00
N ASN A 30 -12.80 1.60 -4.24
CA ASN A 30 -11.62 2.06 -4.97
C ASN A 30 -10.46 2.19 -3.99
N ILE A 31 -9.33 1.62 -4.36
CA ILE A 31 -8.13 1.58 -3.54
C ILE A 31 -7.01 2.15 -4.38
N ASP A 32 -6.43 3.23 -3.90
CA ASP A 32 -5.26 3.88 -4.47
C ASP A 32 -4.14 3.76 -3.43
N TYR A 33 -2.96 3.30 -3.82
CA TYR A 33 -1.81 3.35 -2.93
C TYR A 33 -0.58 3.86 -3.69
N ASP A 34 0.32 4.47 -2.93
CA ASP A 34 1.61 4.93 -3.40
C ASP A 34 2.70 4.63 -2.35
N PHE A 35 3.91 4.42 -2.84
CA PHE A 35 5.12 4.48 -2.02
C PHE A 35 6.34 4.70 -2.90
N ASP A 36 7.39 5.22 -2.28
CA ASP A 36 8.69 5.40 -2.90
C ASP A 36 9.64 4.29 -2.42
N VAL A 37 10.39 3.70 -3.36
CA VAL A 37 11.47 2.75 -3.04
C VAL A 37 12.78 3.25 -3.58
N GLU A 38 13.83 3.04 -2.79
CA GLU A 38 15.20 3.35 -3.15
C GLU A 38 16.05 2.08 -3.12
N ASP A 39 16.88 1.95 -4.14
CA ASP A 39 17.97 0.98 -4.15
C ASP A 39 19.21 1.53 -3.41
N THR A 40 19.56 0.85 -2.31
CA THR A 40 20.69 1.16 -1.42
C THR A 40 21.93 0.31 -1.71
N SER A 41 21.92 -0.50 -2.78
CA SER A 41 23.00 -1.41 -3.15
C SER A 41 24.34 -0.69 -3.25
N ALA A 42 25.42 -1.40 -2.95
CA ALA A 42 26.78 -0.85 -3.06
C ALA A 42 27.30 -0.75 -4.52
N GLY A 43 26.59 -1.30 -5.50
CA GLY A 43 26.98 -1.33 -6.91
C GLY A 43 25.79 -1.37 -7.87
N ALA A 44 26.04 -1.69 -9.14
CA ALA A 44 24.98 -1.84 -10.13
C ALA A 44 24.02 -2.96 -9.73
N SER A 45 22.74 -2.68 -9.91
CA SER A 45 21.61 -3.44 -9.37
C SER A 45 20.54 -3.62 -10.45
N ASP A 46 19.81 -4.73 -10.32
CA ASP A 46 18.62 -5.04 -11.12
C ASP A 46 17.64 -5.68 -10.15
N ILE A 47 16.80 -4.83 -9.57
CA ILE A 47 15.96 -5.17 -8.42
C ILE A 47 14.51 -5.20 -8.85
N ASP A 48 13.89 -6.36 -8.72
CA ASP A 48 12.44 -6.50 -8.85
C ASP A 48 11.77 -6.13 -7.53
N THR A 49 10.90 -5.13 -7.58
CA THR A 49 10.06 -4.74 -6.44
C THR A 49 8.61 -4.89 -6.80
N ALA A 50 7.80 -5.27 -5.82
CA ALA A 50 6.37 -5.43 -5.98
C ALA A 50 5.66 -5.06 -4.69
N ALA A 51 4.38 -4.76 -4.81
CA ALA A 51 3.51 -4.77 -3.65
C ALA A 51 2.13 -5.28 -4.01
N ARG A 52 1.37 -5.59 -2.97
CA ARG A 52 0.04 -6.17 -3.10
C ARG A 52 -0.79 -5.98 -1.85
N LEU A 53 -2.10 -6.09 -1.99
CA LEU A 53 -3.01 -6.28 -0.87
C LEU A 53 -3.35 -7.76 -0.70
N ILE A 54 -3.24 -8.24 0.52
CA ILE A 54 -3.53 -9.62 0.88
C ILE A 54 -4.54 -9.65 2.02
N LEU A 55 -5.53 -10.53 1.95
CA LEU A 55 -6.41 -10.80 3.08
C LEU A 55 -5.60 -11.44 4.22
N ILE A 56 -6.00 -11.23 5.48
CA ILE A 56 -5.29 -11.79 6.66
C ILE A 56 -5.13 -13.33 6.59
N ASN A 57 -6.02 -14.03 5.88
CA ASN A 57 -5.93 -15.47 5.67
C ASN A 57 -4.91 -15.89 4.59
N GLY A 58 -4.13 -14.94 4.04
CA GLY A 58 -3.14 -15.18 2.99
C GLY A 58 -3.72 -15.23 1.57
N THR A 59 -5.01 -14.94 1.39
CA THR A 59 -5.61 -14.89 0.04
C THR A 59 -5.26 -13.57 -0.65
N GLU A 60 -4.68 -13.67 -1.84
CA GLU A 60 -4.38 -12.52 -2.68
C GLU A 60 -5.65 -11.85 -3.19
N ILE A 61 -5.66 -10.53 -3.22
CA ILE A 61 -6.75 -9.76 -3.81
C ILE A 61 -6.45 -9.57 -5.30
N PRO A 62 -7.31 -10.07 -6.21
CA PRO A 62 -7.08 -9.95 -7.65
C PRO A 62 -6.92 -8.49 -8.09
N GLY A 63 -5.94 -8.23 -8.96
CA GLY A 63 -5.66 -6.89 -9.48
C GLY A 63 -4.91 -5.96 -8.53
N SER A 64 -4.58 -6.41 -7.31
CA SER A 64 -3.83 -5.61 -6.34
C SER A 64 -2.32 -5.65 -6.52
N ILE A 65 -1.79 -6.61 -7.29
CA ILE A 65 -0.35 -6.77 -7.54
C ILE A 65 0.10 -5.78 -8.61
N PHE A 66 1.25 -5.16 -8.35
CA PHE A 66 1.96 -4.25 -9.24
C PHE A 66 3.45 -4.42 -8.98
N GLU A 67 4.24 -4.27 -10.03
CA GLU A 67 5.67 -4.56 -10.02
C GLU A 67 6.42 -3.43 -10.73
N THR A 68 7.63 -3.13 -10.27
CA THR A 68 8.57 -2.25 -10.96
C THR A 68 10.00 -2.71 -10.74
N ASP A 69 10.86 -2.34 -11.68
CA ASP A 69 12.27 -2.73 -11.69
C ASP A 69 13.14 -1.50 -11.40
N ILE A 70 14.01 -1.59 -10.39
CA ILE A 70 15.04 -0.59 -10.12
C ILE A 70 16.33 -1.08 -10.77
N THR A 71 16.66 -0.50 -11.92
CA THR A 71 17.82 -0.93 -12.75
C THR A 71 19.08 -0.08 -12.53
N ARG A 72 19.05 0.82 -11.54
CA ARG A 72 20.15 1.75 -11.27
C ARG A 72 20.27 2.11 -9.80
N GLN A 73 21.48 1.93 -9.28
CA GLN A 73 21.92 2.35 -7.96
C GLN A 73 21.54 3.79 -7.59
N GLY A 74 21.03 3.97 -6.37
CA GLY A 74 20.69 5.27 -5.79
C GLY A 74 19.56 5.97 -6.56
N THR A 75 18.76 5.18 -7.28
CA THR A 75 17.54 5.67 -7.93
C THR A 75 16.38 5.40 -7.00
N GLU A 76 15.58 6.43 -6.83
CA GLU A 76 14.27 6.33 -6.19
C GLU A 76 13.21 6.22 -7.26
N VAL A 77 12.27 5.30 -7.05
CA VAL A 77 11.13 5.08 -7.93
C VAL A 77 9.87 5.16 -7.09
N GLU A 78 8.96 6.04 -7.50
CA GLU A 78 7.59 6.08 -6.99
C GLU A 78 6.78 4.97 -7.69
N LEU A 79 6.11 4.13 -6.91
CA LEU A 79 5.11 3.22 -7.44
C LEU A 79 3.74 3.64 -6.94
N SER A 80 2.83 3.83 -7.87
CA SER A 80 1.42 4.10 -7.60
C SER A 80 0.54 3.13 -8.38
N HIS A 81 -0.51 2.60 -7.75
CA HIS A 81 -1.49 1.76 -8.46
C HIS A 81 -2.87 1.90 -7.84
N ASP A 82 -3.87 1.87 -8.71
CA ASP A 82 -5.29 1.91 -8.37
C ASP A 82 -6.02 0.64 -8.80
N PHE A 83 -6.92 0.15 -7.95
CA PHE A 83 -7.74 -1.00 -8.30
C PHE A 83 -9.06 -1.04 -7.52
N LEU A 84 -10.01 -1.82 -8.05
CA LEU A 84 -11.30 -2.05 -7.42
C LEU A 84 -11.31 -3.37 -6.65
N MET A 85 -11.87 -3.34 -5.45
CA MET A 85 -12.07 -4.50 -4.60
C MET A 85 -13.52 -4.60 -4.15
N GLU A 86 -14.13 -5.75 -4.39
CA GLU A 86 -15.36 -6.14 -3.68
C GLU A 86 -14.98 -6.62 -2.27
N ALA A 87 -15.63 -6.05 -1.26
CA ALA A 87 -15.36 -6.41 0.12
C ALA A 87 -16.62 -6.47 1.00
N LEU A 88 -16.57 -7.39 1.96
CA LEU A 88 -17.58 -7.59 2.99
C LEU A 88 -17.13 -6.98 4.31
N ALA A 89 -18.08 -6.52 5.10
CA ALA A 89 -17.86 -6.04 6.45
C ALA A 89 -17.19 -7.12 7.31
N GLY A 90 -16.18 -6.70 8.07
CA GLY A 90 -15.33 -7.57 8.89
C GLY A 90 -14.13 -8.16 8.14
N GLN A 91 -14.06 -8.06 6.80
CA GLN A 91 -12.84 -8.45 6.09
C GLN A 91 -11.68 -7.56 6.48
N GLN A 92 -10.51 -8.17 6.62
CA GLN A 92 -9.27 -7.48 6.92
C GLN A 92 -8.22 -7.82 5.88
N PHE A 93 -7.44 -6.81 5.52
CA PHE A 93 -6.36 -6.92 4.55
C PHE A 93 -5.13 -6.18 5.04
N THR A 94 -4.00 -6.58 4.49
CA THR A 94 -2.68 -6.03 4.79
C THR A 94 -2.01 -5.60 3.49
N LEU A 95 -1.38 -4.43 3.49
CA LEU A 95 -0.45 -4.05 2.43
C LEU A 95 0.88 -4.78 2.66
N GLN A 96 1.35 -5.47 1.62
CA GLN A 96 2.62 -6.20 1.64
C GLN A 96 3.55 -5.67 0.56
N PHE A 97 4.72 -5.19 0.99
CA PHE A 97 5.87 -4.93 0.12
C PHE A 97 6.68 -6.21 -0.08
N ILE A 98 7.19 -6.39 -1.29
CA ILE A 98 7.97 -7.56 -1.72
C ILE A 98 9.17 -7.04 -2.53
N ALA A 99 10.37 -7.45 -2.13
CA ALA A 99 11.58 -7.21 -2.89
C ALA A 99 12.42 -8.49 -2.94
N THR A 100 13.14 -8.69 -4.04
CA THR A 100 14.04 -9.83 -4.22
C THR A 100 15.47 -9.56 -3.71
N ASP A 101 15.78 -8.30 -3.36
CA ASP A 101 17.10 -7.85 -2.90
C ASP A 101 17.05 -7.34 -1.44
N GLU A 102 18.13 -7.59 -0.68
CA GLU A 102 18.28 -7.13 0.71
C GLU A 102 18.56 -5.61 0.77
N ASP A 103 19.03 -5.02 -0.33
CA ASP A 103 19.45 -3.63 -0.41
C ASP A 103 18.32 -2.67 -0.88
N VAL A 104 17.04 -3.03 -0.71
CA VAL A 104 15.88 -2.14 -1.01
C VAL A 104 15.28 -1.57 0.26
N GLN A 105 15.00 -0.27 0.24
CA GLN A 105 14.27 0.39 1.32
C GLN A 105 13.08 1.18 0.78
N ILE A 106 12.01 1.25 1.58
CA ILE A 106 10.94 2.24 1.37
C ILE A 106 11.53 3.60 1.75
N SER A 107 11.56 4.52 0.79
CA SER A 107 12.04 5.88 1.01
C SER A 107 11.04 6.65 1.88
N THR A 108 11.56 7.58 2.68
CA THR A 108 10.72 8.42 3.52
C THR A 108 11.02 9.88 3.25
N HIS A 109 10.01 10.62 2.80
CA HIS A 109 10.17 12.03 2.43
C HIS A 109 9.79 12.93 3.58
N GLY A 110 10.74 13.20 4.47
CA GLY A 110 10.59 14.19 5.53
C GLY A 110 10.75 15.62 5.03
N THR A 111 9.86 16.12 4.17
CA THR A 111 9.94 17.54 3.76
C THR A 111 9.24 18.44 4.78
N PHE A 112 8.06 18.05 5.30
CA PHE A 112 7.36 18.73 6.41
C PHE A 112 6.44 17.76 7.17
N GLY A 113 6.61 17.64 8.49
CA GLY A 113 5.76 16.78 9.34
C GLY A 113 6.54 16.12 10.48
N VAL A 114 5.85 15.74 11.56
CA VAL A 114 6.47 15.06 12.73
C VAL A 114 6.68 13.56 12.47
N SER A 115 6.12 13.05 11.36
CA SER A 115 6.25 11.68 10.89
C SER A 115 6.62 11.72 9.40
N PRO A 116 7.76 11.16 8.98
CA PRO A 116 8.05 10.95 7.57
C PRO A 116 6.95 10.05 6.96
N GLU A 117 6.33 10.49 5.87
CA GLU A 117 5.44 9.63 5.07
C GLU A 117 6.31 8.70 4.22
N SER A 118 5.92 7.44 4.13
CA SER A 118 6.71 6.36 3.48
C SER A 118 5.87 5.52 2.53
N ALA A 119 4.57 5.42 2.79
CA ALA A 119 3.60 4.77 1.92
C ALA A 119 2.22 5.33 2.26
N THR A 120 1.42 5.64 1.24
CA THR A 120 0.03 6.07 1.40
C THR A 120 -0.90 4.99 0.88
N VAL A 121 -1.98 4.75 1.62
CA VAL A 121 -3.10 3.95 1.14
C VAL A 121 -4.37 4.76 1.32
N VAL A 122 -5.05 5.00 0.22
CA VAL A 122 -6.32 5.70 0.16
C VAL A 122 -7.39 4.73 -0.28
N MET A 123 -8.48 4.68 0.48
CA MET A 123 -9.59 3.78 0.19
C MET A 123 -10.93 4.48 0.32
N PHE A 124 -11.78 4.27 -0.68
CA PHE A 124 -13.12 4.85 -0.73
C PHE A 124 -14.14 3.81 -1.18
N LYS A 125 -15.26 3.71 -0.46
CA LYS A 125 -16.41 2.95 -0.94
C LYS A 125 -17.08 3.71 -2.09
N ILE A 126 -17.18 3.08 -3.26
CA ILE A 126 -17.77 3.69 -4.46
C ILE A 126 -19.15 3.13 -4.82
N ALA A 127 -19.50 1.93 -4.34
CA ALA A 127 -20.82 1.32 -4.55
C ALA A 127 -21.19 0.32 -3.44
N ASN A 128 -22.48 -0.01 -3.35
CA ASN A 128 -22.98 -1.14 -2.56
C ASN A 128 -22.89 -2.43 -3.39
N LEU A 129 -22.83 -3.58 -2.70
CA LEU A 129 -22.97 -4.88 -3.37
C LEU A 129 -24.43 -5.13 -3.80
N PRO A 130 -24.64 -5.91 -4.88
CA PRO A 130 -25.97 -6.28 -5.37
C PRO A 130 -26.82 -7.08 -4.36
#